data_AF-A0A973FVU1-F1
#
_entry.id   AF-A0A973FVU1-F1
#
_cell.length_a   1.000
_cell.length_b   1.000
_cell.length_c   1.000
_cell.angle_alpha   90.00
_cell.angle_beta   90.00
_cell.angle_gamma   90.00
#
_symmetry.space_group_name_H-M   'P 1'
#
loop_
_entity.id
_entity.type
_entity.pdbx_description
1 polymer ?
#
loop_
_entity_poly.entity_id
_entity_poly.type
_entity_poly.pdbx_seq_one_letter_code
_entity_poly.pdbx_strand_id
1 'polypeptide(L)'
;MEETGKILQKIEQPLNFASSNNFKNLPHIKDLGKALLNLSVILKASLPSGIQDSLPAMVDEFGAIFSDFDWQKLELKKIKIEKALKLIRQLENEINLSTSIFVKQQDGQSLQKISDLKEALAKLKLPVQYLKAVGPKMAQRFGIKKINNVEDLLYFLPRAYEDRREVKKINRLETGKVQTV
;
A
#
# COMPACT_ATOMS: atom_id res chain seq x y z
N MET A 1 1.52 -2.29 -2.58
CA MET A 1 1.30 -1.89 -4.00
C MET A 1 2.57 -1.38 -4.69
N GLU A 2 3.52 -0.73 -4.00
CA GLU A 2 4.78 -0.31 -4.66
C GLU A 2 5.69 -1.46 -5.10
N GLU A 3 5.59 -2.62 -4.45
CA GLU A 3 6.48 -3.75 -4.68
C GLU A 3 6.22 -4.43 -6.03
N THR A 4 4.95 -4.61 -6.43
CA THR A 4 4.58 -5.27 -7.70
C THR A 4 5.05 -4.47 -8.92
N GLY A 5 4.87 -3.15 -8.91
CA GLY A 5 5.35 -2.26 -9.98
C GLY A 5 6.88 -2.26 -10.11
N LYS A 6 7.60 -2.26 -8.98
CA LYS A 6 9.07 -2.36 -8.95
C LYS A 6 9.56 -3.71 -9.48
N ILE A 7 8.84 -4.81 -9.24
CA ILE A 7 9.20 -6.13 -9.75
C ILE A 7 8.95 -6.23 -11.27
N LEU A 8 7.83 -5.67 -11.75
CA LEU A 8 7.52 -5.63 -13.19
C LEU A 8 8.58 -4.85 -13.97
N GLN A 9 8.98 -3.69 -13.45
CA GLN A 9 10.06 -2.88 -14.05
C GLN A 9 11.41 -3.64 -14.08
N LYS A 10 11.70 -4.44 -13.05
CA LYS A 10 12.91 -5.28 -12.99
C LYS A 10 12.91 -6.43 -14.01
N ILE A 11 11.75 -6.83 -14.53
CA ILE A 11 11.62 -7.85 -15.58
C ILE A 11 11.65 -7.21 -16.97
N GLU A 12 11.03 -6.05 -17.10
CA GLU A 12 10.97 -5.31 -18.35
C GLU A 12 12.35 -4.80 -18.80
N GLN A 13 13.16 -4.28 -17.87
CA GLN A 13 14.48 -3.72 -18.16
C GLN A 13 15.45 -4.73 -18.81
N PRO A 14 15.65 -5.95 -18.28
CA PRO A 14 16.47 -6.98 -18.93
C PRO A 14 15.96 -7.39 -20.32
N LEU A 15 14.64 -7.46 -20.51
CA LEU A 15 14.04 -7.86 -21.78
C LEU A 15 14.14 -6.78 -22.85
N ASN A 16 13.90 -5.52 -22.49
CA ASN A 16 14.15 -4.37 -23.36
C ASN A 16 15.63 -4.25 -23.69
N PHE A 17 16.53 -4.48 -22.73
CA PHE A 17 17.97 -4.49 -22.98
C PHE A 17 18.40 -5.60 -23.96
N ALA A 18 17.83 -6.80 -23.82
CA ALA A 18 18.07 -7.94 -24.72
C ALA A 18 17.50 -7.72 -26.13
N SER A 19 16.36 -7.03 -26.25
CA SER A 19 15.73 -6.69 -27.54
C SER A 19 16.35 -5.45 -28.21
N SER A 20 16.98 -4.56 -27.42
CA SER A 20 17.54 -3.30 -27.94
C SER A 20 18.61 -3.53 -29.01
N ASN A 21 18.64 -2.61 -29.99
CA ASN A 21 19.61 -2.59 -31.08
C ASN A 21 19.68 -3.91 -31.88
N ASN A 22 18.52 -4.48 -32.25
CA ASN A 22 18.41 -5.68 -33.10
C ASN A 22 19.11 -6.92 -32.49
N PHE A 23 18.94 -7.13 -31.18
CA PHE A 23 19.52 -8.26 -30.42
C PHE A 23 21.05 -8.28 -30.37
N LYS A 24 21.73 -7.16 -30.61
CA LYS A 24 23.21 -7.06 -30.51
C LYS A 24 23.76 -7.42 -29.14
N ASN A 25 22.98 -7.23 -28.08
CA ASN A 25 23.39 -7.49 -26.69
C ASN A 25 23.13 -8.94 -26.25
N LEU A 26 22.34 -9.69 -27.02
CA LEU A 26 21.96 -11.07 -26.72
C LEU A 26 23.13 -12.06 -26.50
N PRO A 27 24.26 -11.97 -27.23
CA PRO A 27 25.39 -12.89 -26.99
C PRO A 27 26.24 -12.52 -25.77
N HIS A 28 26.09 -11.31 -25.21
CA HIS A 28 26.86 -10.85 -24.06
C HIS A 28 26.17 -11.08 -22.70
N ILE A 29 24.86 -11.33 -22.70
CA ILE A 29 24.10 -11.57 -21.48
C ILE A 29 24.14 -13.07 -21.17
N LYS A 30 24.82 -13.43 -20.06
CA LYS A 30 24.85 -14.79 -19.52
C LYS A 30 23.72 -14.98 -18.52
N ASP A 31 23.09 -16.17 -18.54
CA ASP A 31 22.08 -16.62 -17.57
C ASP A 31 20.79 -15.76 -17.49
N LEU A 32 20.39 -15.12 -18.59
CA LEU A 32 19.15 -14.35 -18.66
C LEU A 32 17.90 -15.21 -18.38
N GLY A 33 17.91 -16.50 -18.77
CA GLY A 33 16.83 -17.43 -18.49
C GLY A 33 16.60 -17.64 -16.99
N LYS A 34 17.67 -17.92 -16.24
CA LYS A 34 17.62 -18.12 -14.78
C LYS A 34 17.16 -16.86 -14.03
N ALA A 35 17.64 -15.69 -14.46
CA ALA A 35 17.24 -14.42 -13.85
C ALA A 35 15.74 -14.17 -14.03
N LEU A 36 15.21 -14.39 -15.24
CA LEU A 36 13.79 -14.21 -15.52
C LEU A 36 12.91 -15.25 -14.81
N LEU A 37 13.41 -16.48 -14.63
CA LEU A 37 12.70 -17.53 -13.89
C LEU A 37 12.62 -17.21 -12.39
N ASN A 38 13.68 -16.70 -11.77
CA ASN A 38 13.60 -16.22 -10.40
C ASN A 38 12.63 -15.04 -10.26
N LEU A 39 12.63 -14.12 -11.22
CA LEU A 39 11.73 -12.97 -11.19
C LEU A 39 10.26 -13.38 -11.42
N SER A 40 9.96 -14.40 -12.22
CA SER A 40 8.59 -14.91 -12.39
C SER A 40 8.06 -15.56 -11.11
N VAL A 41 8.90 -16.30 -10.37
CA VAL A 41 8.56 -16.85 -9.05
C VAL A 41 8.28 -15.74 -8.04
N ILE A 42 9.10 -14.67 -8.04
CA ILE A 42 8.92 -13.50 -7.17
C ILE A 42 7.63 -12.74 -7.53
N LEU A 43 7.31 -12.59 -8.82
CA LEU A 43 6.03 -12.02 -9.25
C LEU A 43 4.85 -12.83 -8.74
N LYS A 44 4.89 -14.16 -8.88
CA LYS A 44 3.82 -15.05 -8.39
C LYS A 44 3.59 -14.89 -6.88
N ALA A 45 4.67 -14.75 -6.09
CA ALA A 45 4.58 -14.55 -4.65
C ALA A 45 4.09 -13.15 -4.24
N SER A 46 4.37 -12.13 -5.05
CA SER A 46 4.00 -10.74 -4.75
C SER A 46 2.63 -10.34 -5.30
N LEU A 47 1.97 -11.18 -6.10
CA LEU A 47 0.62 -10.92 -6.58
C LEU A 47 -0.38 -11.01 -5.41
N PRO A 48 -1.27 -10.02 -5.24
CA PRO A 48 -2.34 -10.11 -4.24
C PRO A 48 -3.23 -11.30 -4.60
N SER A 49 -3.44 -12.19 -3.62
CA SER A 49 -4.13 -13.49 -3.72
C SER A 49 -5.65 -13.39 -3.97
N GLY A 50 -6.10 -12.37 -4.69
CA GLY A 50 -7.51 -12.08 -4.94
C GLY A 50 -7.90 -11.92 -6.41
N ILE A 51 -6.96 -12.04 -7.36
CA ILE A 51 -7.25 -11.79 -8.78
C ILE A 51 -7.13 -13.10 -9.57
N GLN A 52 -8.29 -13.60 -10.02
CA GLN A 52 -8.58 -14.58 -11.08
C GLN A 52 -7.44 -15.51 -11.50
N ASP A 53 -7.72 -16.81 -11.50
CA ASP A 53 -6.86 -17.94 -11.90
C ASP A 53 -6.12 -17.79 -13.25
N SER A 54 -6.43 -16.75 -14.04
CA SER A 54 -5.76 -16.38 -15.29
C SER A 54 -4.38 -15.75 -15.12
N LEU A 55 -4.14 -14.93 -14.09
CA LEU A 55 -2.85 -14.25 -13.90
C LEU A 55 -1.72 -15.21 -13.50
N PRO A 56 -1.92 -16.15 -12.56
CA PRO A 56 -0.91 -17.16 -12.25
C PRO A 56 -0.59 -18.05 -13.46
N ALA A 57 -1.59 -18.40 -14.27
CA ALA A 57 -1.42 -19.20 -15.48
C ALA A 57 -0.55 -18.48 -16.53
N MET A 58 -0.74 -17.17 -16.73
CA MET A 58 0.06 -16.38 -17.67
C MET A 58 1.52 -16.22 -17.18
N VAL A 59 1.74 -16.14 -15.87
CA VAL A 59 3.09 -16.12 -15.26
C VAL A 59 3.77 -17.49 -15.37
N ASP A 60 3.01 -18.57 -15.22
CA ASP A 60 3.52 -19.94 -15.38
C ASP A 60 3.86 -20.23 -16.87
N GLU A 61 3.04 -19.74 -17.82
CA GLU A 61 3.35 -19.77 -19.26
C GLU A 61 4.62 -18.97 -19.59
N PHE A 62 4.76 -17.78 -19.00
CA PHE A 62 5.98 -16.98 -19.14
C PHE A 62 7.20 -17.73 -18.60
N GLY A 63 7.10 -18.32 -17.39
CA GLY A 63 8.17 -19.14 -16.80
C GLY A 63 8.58 -20.32 -17.69
N ALA A 64 7.60 -21.00 -18.30
CA ALA A 64 7.83 -22.13 -19.20
C ALA A 64 8.51 -21.74 -20.54
N ILE A 65 8.38 -20.49 -20.98
CA ILE A 65 9.10 -20.02 -22.18
C ILE A 65 10.61 -19.92 -21.92
N PHE A 66 10.99 -19.61 -20.67
CA PHE A 66 12.37 -19.32 -20.28
C PHE A 66 13.16 -20.50 -19.71
N SER A 67 12.54 -21.63 -19.40
CA SER A 67 13.21 -22.84 -18.89
C SER A 67 14.33 -23.35 -19.82
N ASP A 68 14.10 -23.33 -21.14
CA ASP A 68 15.07 -23.82 -22.14
C ASP A 68 15.78 -22.69 -22.90
N PHE A 69 15.71 -21.45 -22.40
CA PHE A 69 16.21 -20.28 -23.14
C PHE A 69 17.74 -20.28 -23.25
N ASP A 70 18.46 -20.69 -22.21
CA ASP A 70 19.92 -20.61 -22.18
C ASP A 70 20.60 -21.61 -23.14
N TRP A 71 19.92 -22.71 -23.49
CA TRP A 71 20.44 -23.77 -24.39
C TRP A 71 20.03 -23.64 -25.86
N GLN A 72 19.28 -22.59 -26.25
CA GLN A 72 18.78 -22.45 -27.63
C GLN A 72 19.65 -21.58 -28.55
N LYS A 73 19.59 -21.89 -29.85
CA LYS A 73 20.25 -21.14 -30.94
C LYS A 73 19.76 -19.68 -31.00
N LEU A 74 20.63 -18.78 -31.47
CA LEU A 74 20.43 -17.32 -31.45
C LEU A 74 19.10 -16.87 -32.09
N GLU A 75 18.67 -17.55 -33.16
CA GLU A 75 17.41 -17.25 -33.85
C GLU A 75 16.16 -17.64 -33.04
N LEU A 76 16.19 -18.78 -32.35
CA LEU A 76 15.08 -19.22 -31.49
C LEU A 76 14.98 -18.32 -30.25
N LYS A 77 16.11 -17.79 -29.76
CA LYS A 77 16.14 -16.81 -28.67
C LYS A 77 15.40 -15.52 -29.04
N LYS A 78 15.57 -15.01 -30.28
CA LYS A 78 14.86 -13.82 -30.76
C LYS A 78 13.34 -14.03 -30.75
N ILE A 79 12.88 -15.17 -31.30
CA ILE A 79 11.45 -15.51 -31.36
C ILE A 79 10.85 -15.64 -29.96
N LYS A 80 11.58 -16.24 -29.02
CA LYS A 80 11.14 -16.35 -27.62
C LYS A 80 11.08 -15.00 -26.92
N ILE A 81 12.05 -14.11 -27.14
CA ILE A 81 12.02 -12.75 -26.58
C ILE A 81 10.83 -11.96 -27.14
N GLU A 82 10.56 -12.05 -28.45
CA GLU A 82 9.38 -11.38 -29.03
C GLU A 82 8.07 -11.90 -28.45
N LYS A 83 7.94 -13.22 -28.25
CA LYS A 83 6.78 -13.81 -27.58
C LYS A 83 6.65 -13.34 -26.12
N ALA A 84 7.76 -13.28 -25.40
CA ALA A 84 7.80 -12.83 -24.02
C ALA A 84 7.41 -11.35 -23.88
N LEU A 85 7.85 -10.48 -24.79
CA LEU A 85 7.45 -9.08 -24.81
C LEU A 85 5.95 -8.91 -25.09
N LYS A 86 5.37 -9.75 -25.97
CA LYS A 86 3.91 -9.75 -26.19
C LYS A 86 3.15 -10.17 -24.93
N LEU A 87 3.63 -11.21 -24.24
CA LEU A 87 3.03 -11.68 -22.99
C LEU A 87 3.13 -10.66 -21.86
N ILE A 88 4.27 -9.97 -21.70
CA ILE A 88 4.40 -8.92 -20.68
C ILE A 88 3.46 -7.75 -20.97
N ARG A 89 3.33 -7.34 -22.23
CA ARG A 89 2.35 -6.28 -22.58
C ARG A 89 0.92 -6.71 -22.31
N GLN A 90 0.58 -7.98 -22.55
CA GLN A 90 -0.73 -8.52 -22.20
C GLN A 90 -0.93 -8.54 -20.68
N LEU A 91 0.10 -8.94 -19.93
CA LEU A 91 0.09 -8.99 -18.47
C LEU A 91 0.02 -7.58 -17.86
N GLU A 92 0.71 -6.59 -18.41
CA GLU A 92 0.58 -5.17 -18.06
C GLU A 92 -0.84 -4.66 -18.32
N ASN A 93 -1.42 -4.99 -19.48
CA ASN A 93 -2.79 -4.60 -19.79
C ASN A 93 -3.79 -5.27 -18.85
N GLU A 94 -3.65 -6.57 -18.56
CA GLU A 94 -4.49 -7.31 -17.62
C GLU A 94 -4.33 -6.83 -16.17
N ILE A 95 -3.11 -6.46 -15.74
CA ILE A 95 -2.88 -5.83 -14.42
C ILE A 95 -3.51 -4.44 -14.37
N ASN A 96 -3.41 -3.63 -15.42
CA ASN A 96 -4.02 -2.30 -15.46
C ASN A 96 -5.55 -2.36 -15.56
N LEU A 97 -6.09 -3.31 -16.35
CA LEU A 97 -7.51 -3.62 -16.42
C LEU A 97 -8.00 -4.15 -15.07
N SER A 98 -7.29 -5.09 -14.46
CA SER A 98 -7.62 -5.60 -13.12
C SER A 98 -7.52 -4.50 -12.07
N THR A 99 -6.51 -3.63 -12.10
CA THR A 99 -6.43 -2.47 -11.19
C THR A 99 -7.64 -1.56 -11.40
N SER A 100 -8.05 -1.33 -12.65
CA SER A 100 -9.25 -0.54 -12.97
C SER A 100 -10.56 -1.24 -12.60
N ILE A 101 -10.62 -2.58 -12.62
CA ILE A 101 -11.79 -3.41 -12.30
C ILE A 101 -11.90 -3.64 -10.78
N PHE A 102 -10.79 -3.77 -10.06
CA PHE A 102 -10.72 -3.80 -8.59
C PHE A 102 -11.12 -2.46 -7.99
N VAL A 103 -10.78 -1.36 -8.67
CA VAL A 103 -11.35 -0.04 -8.37
C VAL A 103 -12.85 -0.07 -8.69
N LYS A 104 -13.25 -0.37 -9.95
CA LYS A 104 -14.66 -0.38 -10.40
C LYS A 104 -15.65 -1.28 -9.65
N GLN A 105 -15.23 -2.42 -9.11
CA GLN A 105 -16.11 -3.31 -8.36
C GLN A 105 -16.28 -2.92 -6.89
N GLN A 106 -15.46 -2.00 -6.37
CA GLN A 106 -15.62 -1.42 -5.03
C GLN A 106 -16.16 0.03 -5.05
N ASP A 107 -16.25 0.66 -6.23
CA ASP A 107 -16.33 2.11 -6.45
C ASP A 107 -17.50 2.86 -5.80
N GLY A 108 -18.62 2.21 -5.47
CA GLY A 108 -19.69 2.88 -4.73
C GLY A 108 -19.29 3.18 -3.28
N GLN A 109 -18.66 2.21 -2.61
CA GLN A 109 -18.35 2.28 -1.17
C GLN A 109 -16.90 2.66 -0.90
N SER A 110 -15.95 2.34 -1.80
CA SER A 110 -14.53 2.66 -1.63
C SER A 110 -14.25 4.14 -1.88
N LEU A 111 -14.81 4.75 -2.94
CA LEU A 111 -14.64 6.18 -3.18
C LEU A 111 -15.28 7.02 -2.08
N GLN A 112 -16.48 6.65 -1.62
CA GLN A 112 -17.14 7.30 -0.48
C GLN A 112 -16.29 7.22 0.77
N LYS A 113 -15.75 6.04 1.11
CA LYS A 113 -14.83 5.89 2.25
C LYS A 113 -13.56 6.73 2.10
N ILE A 114 -12.99 6.80 0.90
CA ILE A 114 -11.78 7.60 0.66
C ILE A 114 -12.08 9.10 0.80
N SER A 115 -13.22 9.58 0.29
CA SER A 115 -13.65 10.97 0.50
C SER A 115 -13.92 11.25 1.98
N ASP A 116 -14.63 10.37 2.68
CA ASP A 116 -14.96 10.51 4.10
C ASP A 116 -13.71 10.55 4.98
N LEU A 117 -12.72 9.70 4.69
CA LEU A 117 -11.43 9.69 5.38
C LEU A 117 -10.64 10.98 5.11
N LYS A 118 -10.66 11.48 3.88
CA LYS A 118 -10.01 12.74 3.53
C LYS A 118 -10.67 13.91 4.24
N GLU A 119 -11.99 13.93 4.34
CA GLU A 119 -12.74 14.91 5.13
C GLU A 119 -12.43 14.81 6.62
N ALA A 120 -12.36 13.60 7.17
CA ALA A 120 -12.00 13.37 8.56
C ALA A 120 -10.59 13.90 8.86
N LEU A 121 -9.61 13.58 8.01
CA LEU A 121 -8.24 14.10 8.12
C LEU A 121 -8.18 15.62 8.02
N ALA A 122 -9.03 16.24 7.20
CA ALA A 122 -9.14 17.69 7.15
C ALA A 122 -9.69 18.27 8.46
N LYS A 123 -10.68 17.61 9.09
CA LYS A 123 -11.24 18.02 10.40
C LYS A 123 -10.21 17.91 11.53
N LEU A 124 -9.35 16.90 11.51
CA LEU A 124 -8.27 16.71 12.50
C LEU A 124 -7.26 17.88 12.49
N LYS A 125 -6.99 18.46 11.31
CA LYS A 125 -6.06 19.59 11.15
C LYS A 125 -6.65 20.95 11.53
N LEU A 126 -7.94 21.01 11.87
CA LEU A 126 -8.61 22.26 12.21
C LEU A 126 -8.01 22.87 13.49
N PRO A 127 -7.85 24.19 13.59
CA PRO A 127 -7.41 24.83 14.83
C PRO A 127 -8.38 24.58 15.98
N VAL A 128 -7.84 24.41 17.19
CA VAL A 128 -8.62 24.05 18.40
C VAL A 128 -9.71 25.09 18.75
N GLN A 129 -9.55 26.35 18.33
CA GLN A 129 -10.51 27.44 18.54
C GLN A 129 -11.88 27.21 17.89
N TYR A 130 -11.94 26.42 16.81
CA TYR A 130 -13.22 26.14 16.14
C TYR A 130 -14.03 25.04 16.82
N LEU A 131 -13.47 24.41 17.86
CA LEU A 131 -14.18 23.43 18.67
C LEU A 131 -15.17 24.14 19.59
N LYS A 132 -16.37 23.57 19.72
CA LYS A 132 -17.45 24.14 20.54
C LYS A 132 -16.96 24.33 21.99
N ALA A 133 -17.19 25.52 22.55
CA ALA A 133 -16.72 25.97 23.87
C ALA A 133 -15.22 26.34 23.99
N VAL A 134 -14.43 26.29 22.90
CA VAL A 134 -13.05 26.80 22.91
C VAL A 134 -13.02 28.22 22.32
N GLY A 135 -13.18 29.23 23.16
CA GLY A 135 -12.99 30.64 22.75
C GLY A 135 -11.52 31.03 22.56
N PRO A 136 -11.21 32.24 22.07
CA PRO A 136 -9.83 32.71 21.83
C PRO A 136 -8.96 32.66 23.09
N LYS A 137 -9.54 32.97 24.26
CA LYS A 137 -8.85 32.87 25.56
C LYS A 137 -8.48 31.43 25.92
N MET A 138 -9.34 30.46 25.61
CA MET A 138 -9.04 29.04 25.85
C MET A 138 -8.02 28.52 24.85
N ALA A 139 -8.12 28.91 23.58
CA ALA A 139 -7.15 28.55 22.55
C ALA A 139 -5.73 29.01 22.92
N GLN A 140 -5.58 30.21 23.50
CA GLN A 140 -4.28 30.67 24.03
C GLN A 140 -3.75 29.77 25.16
N ARG A 141 -4.60 29.32 26.08
CA ARG A 141 -4.20 28.39 27.15
C ARG A 141 -3.78 27.02 26.60
N PHE A 142 -4.47 26.53 25.56
CA PHE A 142 -4.08 25.31 24.85
C PHE A 142 -2.74 25.49 24.12
N GLY A 143 -2.49 26.66 23.52
CA GLY A 143 -1.21 26.98 22.88
C GLY A 143 -0.01 26.92 23.84
N ILE A 144 -0.17 27.37 25.09
CA ILE A 144 0.86 27.23 26.14
C ILE A 144 1.19 25.75 26.40
N LYS A 145 0.19 24.87 26.27
CA LYS A 145 0.34 23.41 26.40
C LYS A 145 0.77 22.71 25.09
N LYS A 146 1.12 23.47 24.06
CA LYS A 146 1.47 22.99 22.71
C LYS A 146 0.33 22.24 21.99
N ILE A 147 -0.91 22.60 22.29
CA ILE A 147 -2.11 22.04 21.65
C ILE A 147 -2.66 23.10 20.70
N ASN A 148 -2.51 22.90 19.39
CA ASN A 148 -2.89 23.89 18.38
C ASN A 148 -4.06 23.43 17.51
N ASN A 149 -4.13 22.13 17.22
CA ASN A 149 -5.16 21.54 16.36
C ASN A 149 -6.03 20.52 17.14
N VAL A 150 -7.05 19.98 16.47
CA VAL A 150 -7.95 18.96 17.05
C VAL A 150 -7.21 17.63 17.29
N GLU A 151 -6.29 17.25 16.39
CA GLU A 151 -5.46 16.05 16.55
C GLU A 151 -4.64 16.07 17.85
N ASP A 152 -3.93 17.16 18.13
CA ASP A 152 -3.15 17.39 19.34
C ASP A 152 -4.02 17.24 20.59
N LEU A 153 -5.27 17.74 20.54
CA LEU A 153 -6.21 17.66 21.66
C LEU A 153 -6.70 16.22 21.89
N LEU A 154 -6.94 15.45 20.83
CA LEU A 154 -7.34 14.04 20.94
C LEU A 154 -6.23 13.17 21.55
N TYR A 155 -4.97 13.47 21.23
CA TYR A 155 -3.82 12.80 21.82
C TYR A 155 -3.38 13.39 23.17
N PHE A 156 -4.02 14.46 23.64
CA PHE A 156 -3.80 15.00 24.98
C PHE A 156 -4.58 14.21 26.04
N LEU A 157 -4.05 13.03 26.37
CA LEU A 157 -4.69 12.09 27.29
C LEU A 157 -4.76 12.62 28.74
N PRO A 158 -5.80 12.25 29.50
CA PRO A 158 -5.88 12.56 30.93
C PRO A 158 -4.70 11.97 31.71
N ARG A 159 -4.17 12.74 32.68
CA ARG A 159 -3.07 12.29 33.53
C ARG A 159 -3.48 11.20 34.55
N ALA A 160 -4.68 11.33 35.10
CA ALA A 160 -5.25 10.40 36.06
C ALA A 160 -6.77 10.38 35.90
N TYR A 161 -7.38 9.25 36.24
CA TYR A 161 -8.82 9.11 36.33
C TYR A 161 -9.22 9.13 37.80
N GLU A 162 -10.13 10.03 38.17
CA GLU A 162 -10.74 10.03 39.49
C GLU A 162 -12.04 9.23 39.44
N ASP A 163 -12.10 8.09 40.13
CA ASP A 163 -13.33 7.31 40.25
C ASP A 163 -14.25 7.94 41.31
N ARG A 164 -15.46 8.31 40.89
CA ARG A 164 -16.50 8.93 41.73
C ARG A 164 -17.77 8.08 41.86
N ARG A 165 -17.71 6.80 41.51
CA ARG A 165 -18.87 5.88 41.56
C ARG A 165 -19.31 5.56 42.98
N GLU A 166 -18.39 5.56 43.94
CA GLU A 166 -18.68 5.25 45.35
C GLU A 166 -19.06 6.53 46.12
N VAL A 167 -20.34 6.65 46.46
CA VAL A 167 -20.86 7.73 47.31
C VAL A 167 -20.90 7.28 48.77
N LYS A 168 -20.12 7.92 49.63
CA LYS A 168 -20.07 7.66 51.08
C LYS A 168 -20.89 8.69 51.84
N LYS A 169 -21.62 8.24 52.86
CA LYS A 169 -22.34 9.13 53.77
C LYS A 169 -21.36 10.01 54.56
N ILE A 170 -21.77 11.24 54.88
CA ILE A 170 -20.97 12.24 55.62
C ILE A 170 -20.37 11.65 56.92
N ASN A 171 -21.12 10.81 57.63
CA ASN A 171 -20.69 10.20 58.89
C ASN A 171 -19.68 9.05 58.74
N ARG A 172 -19.35 8.63 57.51
CA ARG A 172 -18.43 7.52 57.20
C ARG A 172 -17.19 8.01 56.43
N LEU A 173 -16.94 9.31 56.44
CA LEU A 173 -15.78 9.89 55.77
C LEU A 173 -14.50 9.64 56.55
N GLU A 174 -13.42 9.46 55.81
CA GLU A 174 -12.09 9.21 56.35
C GLU A 174 -11.21 10.45 56.16
N THR A 175 -10.57 10.91 57.23
CA THR A 175 -9.70 12.09 57.19
C THR A 175 -8.51 11.86 56.26
N GLY A 176 -8.23 12.85 55.40
CA GLY A 176 -7.09 12.82 54.47
C GLY A 176 -7.35 12.04 53.16
N LYS A 177 -8.57 11.53 52.94
CA LYS A 177 -8.95 10.89 51.67
C LYS A 177 -9.93 11.76 50.89
N VAL A 178 -9.75 11.83 49.57
CA VAL A 178 -10.74 12.43 48.65
C VAL A 178 -11.83 11.39 48.44
N GLN A 179 -13.06 11.70 48.86
CA GLN A 179 -14.22 10.80 48.81
C GLN A 179 -15.44 11.55 48.25
N THR A 180 -16.34 10.83 47.58
CA THR A 180 -17.59 11.39 47.02
C THR A 180 -18.71 11.26 48.05
N VAL A 181 -19.53 12.29 48.23
CA VAL A 181 -20.51 12.45 49.34
C VAL A 181 -21.88 12.86 48.83
#